data_AF-A0A2N3ANW1-F1
#
_entry.id   AF-A0A2N3ANW1-F1
#
_cell.length_a   1.000
_cell.length_b   1.000
_cell.length_c   1.000
_cell.angle_alpha   90.00
_cell.angle_beta   90.00
_cell.angle_gamma   90.00
#
_symmetry.space_group_name_H-M   'P 1'
#
loop_
_entity.id
_entity.type
_entity.pdbx_description
1 polymer ?
#
loop_
_entity_poly.entity_id
_entity_poly.type
_entity_poly.pdbx_seq_one_letter_code
_entity_poly.pdbx_strand_id
1 'polypeptide(L)'
;MQVTLANWRASFRRMQNAFLEWLRYEKQLRAFRQEFQEYQRQNTNGSFLLSEKNLYPCLNDRTEQTLVEPTYFYQDAWAFEKIVKQHPQQHVDVGSHHKFVALLSKVLPVTMVDLRPLSLPLDTLKFKKGSILELPFENGCVESLSSLCVVEHIGLGRYGDPIDPNGSEKAIHELKRIVQPGGSLYLSLPLDDKNRIYFNAHRAFKEEYVLKLFEPFQIVECRYIYGQNFGDRHKQGFGIGCYHLRCRQ
;
A
#
# COMPACT_ATOMS: atom_id res chain seq x y z
N MET A 1 -36.51 -12.12 2.83
CA MET A 1 -36.55 -13.00 1.65
C MET A 1 -35.59 -12.61 0.52
N GLN A 2 -35.14 -11.34 0.40
CA GLN A 2 -34.15 -10.92 -0.63
C GLN A 2 -32.68 -11.22 -0.27
N VAL A 3 -32.32 -11.25 1.02
CA VAL A 3 -30.95 -11.54 1.50
C VAL A 3 -30.52 -12.99 1.25
N THR A 4 -31.46 -13.94 1.28
CA THR A 4 -31.20 -15.36 1.02
C THR A 4 -30.92 -15.60 -0.47
N LEU A 5 -31.72 -15.06 -1.40
CA LEU A 5 -31.51 -15.21 -2.85
C LEU A 5 -30.18 -14.63 -3.35
N ALA A 6 -29.71 -13.51 -2.76
CA ALA A 6 -28.41 -12.92 -3.08
C ALA A 6 -27.23 -13.83 -2.67
N ASN A 7 -27.33 -14.48 -1.51
CA ASN A 7 -26.32 -15.43 -1.01
C ASN A 7 -26.27 -16.72 -1.84
N TRP A 8 -27.40 -17.22 -2.33
CA TRP A 8 -27.45 -18.37 -3.24
C TRP A 8 -26.82 -18.05 -4.61
N ARG A 9 -27.10 -16.88 -5.19
CA ARG A 9 -26.47 -16.42 -6.44
C ARG A 9 -24.97 -16.22 -6.32
N ALA A 10 -24.49 -15.66 -5.19
CA ALA A 10 -23.07 -15.51 -4.92
C ALA A 10 -22.36 -16.86 -4.73
N SER A 11 -23.02 -17.82 -4.06
CA SER A 11 -22.49 -19.19 -3.86
C SER A 11 -22.43 -20.00 -5.15
N PHE A 12 -23.44 -19.86 -6.02
CA PHE A 12 -23.45 -20.48 -7.35
C PHE A 12 -22.35 -19.90 -8.26
N ARG A 13 -22.17 -18.57 -8.28
CA ARG A 13 -21.05 -17.92 -8.98
C ARG A 13 -19.68 -18.37 -8.46
N ARG A 14 -19.54 -18.57 -7.14
CA ARG A 14 -18.31 -19.12 -6.54
C ARG A 14 -18.02 -20.54 -7.02
N MET A 15 -19.02 -21.41 -7.07
CA MET A 15 -18.86 -22.77 -7.60
C MET A 15 -18.53 -22.77 -9.10
N GLN A 16 -19.18 -21.92 -9.90
CA GLN A 16 -18.85 -21.77 -11.32
C GLN A 16 -17.42 -21.27 -11.54
N ASN A 17 -16.98 -20.26 -10.78
CA ASN A 17 -15.61 -19.75 -10.84
C ASN A 17 -14.62 -20.83 -10.41
N ALA A 18 -14.89 -21.58 -9.34
CA ALA A 18 -14.04 -22.68 -8.90
C ALA A 18 -13.90 -23.77 -9.97
N PHE A 19 -15.00 -24.09 -10.68
CA PHE A 19 -14.97 -25.05 -11.77
C PHE A 19 -14.16 -24.54 -12.98
N LEU A 20 -14.30 -23.27 -13.35
CA LEU A 20 -13.51 -22.66 -14.42
C LEU A 20 -12.02 -22.58 -14.07
N GLU A 21 -11.69 -22.22 -12.84
CA GLU A 21 -10.30 -22.24 -12.32
C GLU A 21 -9.73 -23.66 -12.34
N TRP A 22 -10.52 -24.67 -11.98
CA TRP A 22 -10.11 -26.07 -12.07
C TRP A 22 -9.83 -26.50 -13.52
N LEU A 23 -10.71 -26.17 -14.48
CA LEU A 23 -10.47 -26.45 -15.90
C LEU A 23 -9.22 -25.76 -16.43
N ARG A 24 -8.99 -24.50 -16.03
CA ARG A 24 -7.78 -23.74 -16.37
C ARG A 24 -6.53 -24.41 -15.81
N TYR A 25 -6.57 -24.80 -14.54
CA TYR A 25 -5.48 -25.50 -13.86
C TYR A 25 -5.12 -26.83 -14.55
N GLU A 26 -6.13 -27.64 -14.90
CA GLU A 26 -5.93 -28.89 -15.65
C GLU A 26 -5.31 -28.66 -17.04
N LYS A 27 -5.70 -27.57 -17.72
CA LYS A 27 -5.08 -27.19 -18.99
C LYS A 27 -3.62 -26.79 -18.81
N GLN A 28 -3.32 -25.96 -17.80
CA GLN A 28 -1.95 -25.53 -17.51
C GLN A 28 -1.05 -26.69 -17.08
N LEU A 29 -1.57 -27.63 -16.29
CA LEU A 29 -0.83 -28.84 -15.90
C LEU A 29 -0.49 -29.72 -17.09
N ARG A 30 -1.42 -29.90 -18.03
CA ARG A 30 -1.15 -30.66 -19.26
C ARG A 30 -0.08 -29.98 -20.10
N ALA A 31 -0.16 -28.66 -20.28
CA ALA A 31 0.86 -27.88 -20.98
C ALA A 31 2.23 -28.01 -20.28
N PHE A 32 2.28 -27.86 -18.96
CA PHE A 32 3.51 -28.04 -18.18
C PHE A 32 4.13 -29.42 -18.38
N ARG A 33 3.34 -30.50 -18.37
CA ARG A 33 3.86 -31.86 -18.62
C ARG A 33 4.42 -32.02 -20.02
N GLN A 34 3.73 -31.47 -21.03
CA GLN A 34 4.20 -31.51 -22.42
C GLN A 34 5.51 -30.72 -22.58
N GLU A 35 5.60 -29.55 -21.97
CA GLU A 35 6.80 -28.70 -21.99
C GLU A 35 7.97 -29.35 -21.23
N PHE A 36 7.71 -30.02 -20.11
CA PHE A 36 8.72 -30.74 -19.37
C PHE A 36 9.28 -31.92 -20.17
N GLN A 37 8.41 -32.69 -20.83
CA GLN A 37 8.84 -33.78 -21.73
C GLN A 37 9.65 -33.22 -22.90
N GLU A 38 9.22 -32.11 -23.50
CA GLU A 38 9.96 -31.48 -24.59
C GLU A 38 11.33 -31.00 -24.14
N TYR A 39 11.41 -30.37 -22.96
CA TYR A 39 12.66 -29.96 -22.34
C TYR A 39 13.58 -31.17 -22.10
N GLN A 40 13.06 -32.27 -21.56
CA GLN A 40 13.84 -33.51 -21.35
C GLN A 40 14.46 -34.03 -22.66
N ARG A 41 13.72 -34.00 -23.77
CA ARG A 41 14.24 -34.46 -25.07
C ARG A 41 15.34 -33.56 -25.63
N GLN A 42 15.22 -32.25 -25.43
CA GLN A 42 16.16 -31.26 -25.98
C GLN A 42 17.36 -30.98 -25.07
N ASN A 43 17.29 -31.33 -23.78
CA ASN A 43 18.31 -30.96 -22.81
C ASN A 43 19.63 -31.72 -23.04
N THR A 44 20.57 -31.06 -23.70
CA THR A 44 21.96 -31.51 -23.88
C THR A 44 22.94 -30.82 -22.93
N ASN A 45 22.46 -29.90 -22.08
CA ASN A 45 23.29 -29.10 -21.20
C ASN A 45 23.58 -29.84 -19.88
N GLY A 46 24.74 -30.49 -19.80
CA GLY A 46 25.19 -31.21 -18.60
C GLY A 46 25.51 -30.33 -17.39
N SER A 47 25.51 -29.00 -17.52
CA SER A 47 25.79 -28.08 -16.40
C SER A 47 24.62 -27.98 -15.42
N PHE A 48 23.42 -28.39 -15.82
CA PHE A 48 22.21 -28.32 -15.00
C PHE A 48 21.62 -29.72 -14.79
N LEU A 49 21.49 -30.12 -13.52
CA LEU A 49 20.86 -31.39 -13.16
C LEU A 49 19.34 -31.28 -13.27
N LEU A 50 18.76 -32.05 -14.18
CA LEU A 50 17.31 -32.21 -14.26
C LEU A 50 16.86 -33.31 -13.29
N SER A 51 16.06 -32.95 -12.29
CA SER A 51 15.53 -33.87 -11.28
C SER A 51 14.04 -33.61 -11.05
N GLU A 52 13.24 -34.66 -11.07
CA GLU A 52 11.80 -34.57 -10.80
C GLU A 52 11.49 -34.05 -9.38
N LYS A 53 12.41 -34.27 -8.43
CA LYS A 53 12.28 -33.76 -7.05
C LYS A 53 12.37 -32.24 -6.96
N ASN A 54 12.94 -31.60 -7.99
CA ASN A 54 13.12 -30.14 -8.05
C ASN A 54 12.08 -29.48 -8.98
N LEU A 55 11.02 -30.18 -9.36
CA LEU A 55 9.94 -29.60 -10.16
C LEU A 55 9.17 -28.57 -9.33
N TYR A 56 9.10 -27.35 -9.86
CA TYR A 56 8.36 -26.24 -9.26
C TYR A 56 7.49 -25.58 -10.34
N PRO A 57 6.25 -26.07 -10.59
CA PRO A 57 5.41 -25.58 -11.66
C PRO A 57 4.87 -24.16 -11.40
N CYS A 58 5.30 -23.18 -12.19
CA CYS A 58 4.79 -21.81 -12.16
C CYS A 58 3.61 -21.62 -13.14
N LEU A 59 2.50 -22.31 -12.88
CA LEU A 59 1.41 -22.45 -13.85
C LEU A 59 0.68 -21.14 -14.19
N ASN A 60 0.73 -20.16 -13.29
CA ASN A 60 -0.01 -18.90 -13.40
C ASN A 60 0.81 -17.73 -13.94
N ASP A 61 2.11 -17.93 -14.20
CA ASP A 61 3.01 -16.83 -14.59
C ASP A 61 2.94 -16.54 -16.09
N ARG A 62 2.47 -17.49 -16.90
CA ARG A 62 2.25 -17.29 -18.34
C ARG A 62 0.97 -16.47 -18.58
N THR A 63 1.07 -15.16 -18.37
CA THR A 63 0.03 -14.17 -18.67
C THR A 63 0.50 -13.22 -19.78
N GLU A 64 -0.44 -12.57 -20.46
CA GLU A 64 -0.11 -11.54 -21.46
C GLU A 64 0.51 -10.30 -20.83
N GLN A 65 0.14 -10.01 -19.58
CA GLN A 65 0.61 -8.87 -18.79
C GLN A 65 0.93 -9.29 -17.37
N THR A 66 1.93 -8.65 -16.77
CA THR A 66 2.18 -8.76 -15.32
C THR A 66 1.11 -7.96 -14.58
N LEU A 67 0.37 -8.61 -13.68
CA LEU A 67 -0.63 -7.93 -12.86
C LEU A 67 0.06 -7.11 -11.76
N VAL A 68 -0.26 -5.81 -11.72
CA VAL A 68 0.28 -4.87 -10.73
C VAL A 68 -0.88 -4.24 -9.98
N GLU A 69 -0.79 -4.20 -8.64
CA GLU A 69 -1.79 -3.53 -7.81
C GLU A 69 -1.62 -2.00 -7.93
N PRO A 70 -2.63 -1.25 -8.39
CA PRO A 70 -2.46 0.16 -8.74
C PRO A 70 -2.16 1.09 -7.55
N THR A 71 -2.70 0.81 -6.37
CA THR A 71 -2.60 1.70 -5.20
C THR A 71 -1.16 1.90 -4.79
N TYR A 72 -0.48 0.81 -4.40
CA TYR A 72 0.92 0.87 -3.98
C TYR A 72 1.82 1.25 -5.15
N PHE A 73 1.52 0.80 -6.37
CA PHE A 73 2.32 1.17 -7.54
C PHE A 73 2.36 2.69 -7.78
N TYR A 74 1.19 3.34 -7.84
CA TYR A 74 1.14 4.77 -8.14
C TYR A 74 1.50 5.64 -6.94
N GLN A 75 1.01 5.33 -5.74
CA GLN A 75 1.30 6.16 -4.57
C GLN A 75 2.79 6.11 -4.19
N ASP A 76 3.41 4.92 -4.23
CA ASP A 76 4.80 4.75 -3.80
C ASP A 76 5.70 5.47 -4.82
N ALA A 77 5.42 5.34 -6.13
CA ALA A 77 6.14 6.04 -7.18
C ALA A 77 5.98 7.57 -7.09
N TRP A 78 4.76 8.06 -6.87
CA TRP A 78 4.49 9.48 -6.71
C TRP A 78 5.22 10.06 -5.50
N ALA A 79 5.06 9.46 -4.31
CA ALA A 79 5.70 9.94 -3.10
C ALA A 79 7.23 9.91 -3.23
N PHE A 80 7.78 8.82 -3.77
CA PHE A 80 9.22 8.67 -4.00
C PHE A 80 9.76 9.80 -4.87
N GLU A 81 9.12 10.07 -6.02
CA GLU A 81 9.52 11.14 -6.92
C GLU A 81 9.51 12.50 -6.22
N LYS A 82 8.47 12.81 -5.45
CA LYS A 82 8.34 14.09 -4.77
C LYS A 82 9.38 14.28 -3.65
N ILE A 83 9.56 13.25 -2.82
CA ILE A 83 10.50 13.30 -1.70
C ILE A 83 11.93 13.42 -2.21
N VAL A 84 12.31 12.61 -3.21
CA VAL A 84 13.66 12.65 -3.80
C VAL A 84 13.94 13.99 -4.47
N LYS A 85 12.97 14.57 -5.19
CA LYS A 85 13.13 15.91 -5.78
C LYS A 85 13.27 17.01 -4.73
N GLN A 86 12.61 16.89 -3.58
CA GLN A 86 12.78 17.84 -2.48
C GLN A 86 14.16 17.71 -1.83
N HIS A 87 14.77 16.53 -1.88
CA HIS A 87 16.10 16.22 -1.35
C HIS A 87 16.29 16.70 0.12
N PRO A 88 15.45 16.25 1.06
CA PRO A 88 15.59 16.61 2.46
C PRO A 88 16.91 16.05 3.05
N GLN A 89 17.44 16.71 4.08
CA GLN A 89 18.55 16.18 4.89
C GLN A 89 18.15 14.87 5.60
N GLN A 90 16.90 14.77 6.02
CA GLN A 90 16.33 13.56 6.59
C GLN A 90 14.84 13.44 6.25
N HIS A 91 14.42 12.23 5.92
CA HIS A 91 13.01 11.89 5.74
C HIS A 91 12.54 10.95 6.86
N VAL A 92 11.34 11.21 7.39
CA VAL A 92 10.66 10.32 8.33
C VAL A 92 9.49 9.68 7.61
N ASP A 93 9.40 8.35 7.65
CA ASP A 93 8.22 7.62 7.22
C ASP A 93 7.49 7.05 8.43
N VAL A 94 6.16 7.08 8.41
CA VAL A 94 5.31 6.49 9.46
C VAL A 94 4.40 5.44 8.84
N GLY A 95 4.78 4.17 9.01
CA GLY A 95 3.93 3.00 8.73
C GLY A 95 3.69 2.66 7.26
N SER A 96 4.40 3.27 6.31
CA SER A 96 4.17 3.00 4.89
C SER A 96 4.69 1.62 4.47
N HIS A 97 4.42 1.25 3.22
CA HIS A 97 4.82 -0.03 2.66
C HIS A 97 6.34 -0.26 2.71
N HIS A 98 6.75 -1.43 3.25
CA HIS A 98 8.16 -1.77 3.46
C HIS A 98 9.04 -1.66 2.20
N LYS A 99 8.53 -1.94 1.00
CA LYS A 99 9.31 -1.81 -0.25
C LYS A 99 9.60 -0.35 -0.59
N PHE A 100 8.62 0.53 -0.38
CA PHE A 100 8.78 1.97 -0.60
C PHE A 100 9.88 2.54 0.29
N VAL A 101 9.79 2.32 1.61
CA VAL A 101 10.80 2.82 2.55
C VAL A 101 12.18 2.20 2.34
N ALA A 102 12.24 0.91 1.95
CA ALA A 102 13.50 0.24 1.66
C ALA A 102 14.22 0.90 0.47
N LEU A 103 13.50 1.14 -0.63
CA LEU A 103 14.05 1.80 -1.82
C LEU A 103 14.38 3.27 -1.56
N LEU A 104 13.51 4.01 -0.87
CA LEU A 104 13.76 5.41 -0.51
C LEU A 104 15.02 5.57 0.35
N SER A 105 15.25 4.65 1.29
CA SER A 105 16.45 4.65 2.14
C SER A 105 17.76 4.49 1.37
N LYS A 106 17.73 3.97 0.13
CA LYS A 106 18.93 3.83 -0.70
C LYS A 106 19.43 5.13 -1.29
N VAL A 107 18.58 6.15 -1.33
CA VAL A 107 18.87 7.44 -1.95
C VAL A 107 18.78 8.61 -0.98
N LEU A 108 18.16 8.42 0.19
CA LEU A 108 18.02 9.44 1.23
C LEU A 108 18.18 8.85 2.64
N PRO A 109 18.60 9.65 3.63
CA PRO A 109 18.54 9.25 5.04
C PRO A 109 17.07 9.10 5.49
N VAL A 110 16.63 7.87 5.73
CA VAL A 110 15.24 7.56 6.12
C VAL A 110 15.20 6.99 7.54
N THR A 111 14.28 7.51 8.35
CA THR A 111 13.83 6.87 9.59
C THR A 111 12.39 6.42 9.43
N MET A 112 12.14 5.11 9.53
CA MET A 112 10.78 4.55 9.57
C MET A 112 10.34 4.41 11.03
N VAL A 113 9.12 4.85 11.32
CA VAL A 113 8.39 4.54 12.56
C VAL A 113 7.23 3.61 12.24
N ASP A 114 7.17 2.44 12.86
CA ASP A 114 6.05 1.50 12.71
C ASP A 114 5.79 0.76 14.03
N LEU A 115 4.55 0.34 14.23
CA LEU A 115 4.16 -0.52 15.35
C LEU A 115 4.85 -1.88 15.27
N ARG A 116 5.10 -2.36 14.04
CA ARG A 116 5.63 -3.68 13.72
C ARG A 116 7.03 -3.57 13.11
N PRO A 117 8.07 -4.09 13.79
CA PRO A 117 9.40 -4.21 13.21
C PRO A 117 9.41 -5.02 11.92
N LEU A 118 10.25 -4.61 10.96
CA LEU A 118 10.54 -5.40 9.78
C LEU A 118 11.28 -6.69 10.18
N SER A 119 10.94 -7.80 9.54
CA SER A 119 11.60 -9.10 9.76
C SER A 119 12.97 -9.21 9.12
N LEU A 120 13.33 -8.25 8.26
CA LEU A 120 14.60 -8.19 7.54
C LEU A 120 15.31 -6.88 7.87
N PRO A 121 16.59 -6.92 8.29
CA PRO A 121 17.36 -5.71 8.53
C PRO A 121 17.76 -5.04 7.21
N LEU A 122 17.94 -3.71 7.26
CA LEU A 122 18.45 -2.93 6.14
C LEU A 122 19.30 -1.78 6.67
N ASP A 123 20.61 -1.82 6.45
CA ASP A 123 21.57 -0.88 7.05
C ASP A 123 21.30 0.59 6.71
N THR A 124 20.69 0.83 5.55
CA THR A 124 20.34 2.18 5.07
C THR A 124 19.08 2.75 5.73
N LEU A 125 18.28 1.92 6.40
CA LEU A 125 17.01 2.31 7.00
C LEU A 125 17.11 2.29 8.53
N LYS A 126 16.93 3.45 9.15
CA LYS A 126 16.77 3.52 10.61
C LYS A 126 15.34 3.13 10.95
N PHE A 127 15.16 2.12 11.80
CA PHE A 127 13.84 1.71 12.27
C PHE A 127 13.62 2.13 13.73
N LYS A 128 12.46 2.69 14.03
CA LYS A 128 11.98 2.93 15.39
C LYS A 128 10.63 2.26 15.58
N LYS A 129 10.52 1.38 16.58
CA LYS A 129 9.22 0.84 16.97
C LYS A 129 8.42 1.94 17.67
N GLY A 130 7.22 2.25 17.21
CA GLY A 130 6.41 3.30 17.79
C GLY A 130 4.99 3.35 17.23
N SER A 131 4.10 4.05 17.94
CA SER A 131 2.74 4.31 17.49
C SER A 131 2.67 5.65 16.78
N ILE A 132 1.90 5.73 15.68
CA ILE A 132 1.56 7.01 15.05
C ILE A 132 0.77 7.94 15.98
N LEU A 133 0.23 7.43 17.09
CA LEU A 133 -0.47 8.23 18.09
C LEU A 133 0.47 8.94 19.07
N GLU A 134 1.75 8.55 19.10
CA GLU A 134 2.77 9.11 19.99
C GLU A 134 4.15 8.94 19.34
N LEU A 135 4.47 9.84 18.42
CA LEU A 135 5.68 9.79 17.62
C LEU A 135 6.87 10.33 18.44
N PRO A 136 8.04 9.66 18.40
CA PRO A 136 9.21 10.00 19.22
C PRO A 136 10.02 11.17 18.62
N PHE A 137 9.33 12.27 18.36
CA PHE A 137 9.84 13.50 17.77
C PHE A 137 9.24 14.71 18.49
N GLU A 138 10.04 15.77 18.62
CA GLU A 138 9.60 17.03 19.18
C GLU A 138 8.60 17.74 18.25
N ASN A 139 7.91 18.74 18.79
CA ASN A 139 7.00 19.55 17.99
C ASN A 139 7.78 20.29 16.91
N GLY A 140 7.33 20.21 15.66
CA GLY A 140 7.88 20.99 14.56
C GLY A 140 9.36 20.73 14.25
N CYS A 141 9.85 19.51 14.40
CA CYS A 141 11.27 19.17 14.16
C CYS A 141 11.51 18.35 12.87
N VAL A 142 10.45 17.93 12.16
CA VAL A 142 10.55 17.07 10.98
C VAL A 142 10.32 17.87 9.70
N GLU A 143 11.32 17.93 8.83
CA GLU A 143 11.24 18.68 7.57
C GLU A 143 10.47 17.97 6.45
N SER A 144 10.50 16.64 6.44
CA SER A 144 9.92 15.80 5.40
C SER A 144 9.36 14.52 6.02
N LEU A 145 8.05 14.33 5.89
CA LEU A 145 7.29 13.25 6.53
C LEU A 145 6.42 12.53 5.49
N SER A 146 6.36 11.20 5.52
CA SER A 146 5.35 10.42 4.79
C SER A 146 4.52 9.51 5.70
N SER A 147 3.27 9.28 5.31
CA SER A 147 2.35 8.32 5.92
C SER A 147 1.37 7.85 4.84
N LEU A 148 1.73 6.79 4.12
CA LEU A 148 1.01 6.33 2.92
C LEU A 148 0.14 5.11 3.22
N CYS A 149 -1.18 5.26 3.12
CA CYS A 149 -2.18 4.24 3.46
C CYS A 149 -2.03 3.69 4.90
N VAL A 150 -2.05 4.60 5.87
CA VAL A 150 -1.85 4.28 7.30
C VAL A 150 -2.97 4.82 8.19
N VAL A 151 -3.26 6.12 8.09
CA VAL A 151 -4.17 6.82 9.01
C VAL A 151 -5.58 6.24 9.01
N GLU A 152 -6.00 5.63 7.91
CA GLU A 152 -7.29 4.97 7.76
C GLU A 152 -7.46 3.72 8.62
N HIS A 153 -6.36 3.10 9.05
CA HIS A 153 -6.36 1.85 9.80
C HIS A 153 -6.40 2.06 11.32
N ILE A 154 -6.05 3.25 11.79
CA ILE A 154 -5.76 3.52 13.20
C ILE A 154 -7.03 3.43 14.05
N GLY A 155 -6.98 2.62 15.11
CA GLY A 155 -8.10 2.45 16.03
C GLY A 155 -9.12 1.39 15.60
N LEU A 156 -8.81 0.59 14.57
CA LEU A 156 -9.65 -0.53 14.11
C LEU A 156 -9.18 -1.90 14.61
N GLY A 157 -8.06 -1.94 15.36
CA GLY A 157 -7.51 -3.16 15.97
C GLY A 157 -6.91 -4.14 14.98
N ARG A 158 -6.77 -3.76 13.70
CA ARG A 158 -6.29 -4.63 12.62
C ARG A 158 -4.87 -5.13 12.88
N TYR A 159 -4.03 -4.29 13.45
CA TYR A 159 -2.61 -4.57 13.63
C TYR A 159 -2.23 -4.82 15.09
N GLY A 160 -3.23 -5.04 15.96
CA GLY A 160 -3.05 -5.14 17.41
C GLY A 160 -3.01 -3.79 18.12
N ASP A 161 -3.32 -2.70 17.42
CA ASP A 161 -3.55 -1.37 18.00
C ASP A 161 -4.83 -1.35 18.86
N PRO A 162 -4.91 -0.50 19.90
CA PRO A 162 -6.14 -0.34 20.68
C PRO A 162 -7.31 0.12 19.81
N ILE A 163 -8.54 -0.29 20.15
CA ILE A 163 -9.75 0.22 19.49
C ILE A 163 -9.93 1.69 19.86
N ASP A 164 -10.02 2.55 18.84
CA ASP A 164 -10.24 3.99 18.98
C ASP A 164 -11.05 4.53 17.79
N PRO A 165 -12.32 4.90 18.01
CA PRO A 165 -13.15 5.50 16.97
C PRO A 165 -12.54 6.76 16.35
N ASN A 166 -11.73 7.52 17.10
CA ASN A 166 -11.07 8.75 16.67
C ASN A 166 -9.59 8.54 16.29
N GLY A 167 -9.17 7.28 16.07
CA GLY A 167 -7.77 6.95 15.82
C GLY A 167 -7.17 7.67 14.60
N SER A 168 -7.95 7.84 13.53
CA SER A 168 -7.50 8.57 12.33
C SER A 168 -7.24 10.05 12.62
N GLU A 169 -8.15 10.71 13.34
CA GLU A 169 -8.03 12.12 13.71
C GLU A 169 -6.83 12.36 14.63
N LYS A 170 -6.63 11.48 15.62
CA LYS A 170 -5.47 11.54 16.52
C LYS A 170 -4.15 11.32 15.78
N ALA A 171 -4.11 10.35 14.87
CA ALA A 171 -2.94 10.12 14.02
C ALA A 171 -2.62 11.35 13.16
N ILE A 172 -3.64 11.95 12.53
CA ILE A 172 -3.47 13.18 11.73
C ILE A 172 -2.95 14.33 12.60
N HIS A 173 -3.49 14.49 13.81
CA HIS A 173 -3.02 15.51 14.76
C HIS A 173 -1.53 15.33 15.08
N GLU A 174 -1.12 14.09 15.36
CA GLU A 174 0.26 13.75 15.71
C GLU A 174 1.23 13.93 14.54
N LEU A 175 0.84 13.54 13.32
CA LEU A 175 1.62 13.83 12.11
C LEU A 175 1.82 15.34 11.93
N LYS A 176 0.77 16.15 12.12
CA LYS A 176 0.87 17.61 12.01
C LYS A 176 1.77 18.21 13.09
N ARG A 177 1.73 17.67 14.31
CA ARG A 177 2.51 18.16 15.46
C ARG A 177 4.01 18.15 15.18
N ILE A 178 4.52 17.11 14.53
CA ILE A 178 5.97 16.90 14.36
C ILE A 178 6.54 17.61 13.14
N VAL A 179 5.73 17.99 12.15
CA VAL A 179 6.20 18.66 10.93
C VAL A 179 6.57 20.11 11.24
N GLN A 180 7.80 20.50 10.91
CA GLN A 180 8.30 21.85 11.12
C GLN A 180 7.60 22.90 10.23
N PRO A 181 7.61 24.19 10.59
CA PRO A 181 7.19 25.26 9.70
C PRO A 181 7.90 25.19 8.33
N GLY A 182 7.14 25.26 7.24
CA GLY A 182 7.66 25.05 5.88
C GLY A 182 7.96 23.58 5.49
N GLY A 183 7.88 22.64 6.44
CA GLY A 183 8.06 21.21 6.21
C GLY A 183 6.96 20.59 5.36
N SER A 184 7.26 19.45 4.73
CA SER A 184 6.34 18.74 3.84
C SER A 184 5.83 17.43 4.45
N LEU A 185 4.54 17.18 4.26
CA LEU A 185 3.85 15.93 4.61
C LEU A 185 3.28 15.30 3.33
N TYR A 186 3.65 14.06 3.06
CA TYR A 186 3.13 13.22 1.98
C TYR A 186 2.17 12.18 2.56
N LEU A 187 0.92 12.22 2.14
CA LEU A 187 -0.15 11.39 2.68
C LEU A 187 -0.86 10.66 1.55
N SER A 188 -1.24 9.40 1.77
CA SER A 188 -2.27 8.75 0.97
C SER A 188 -3.30 8.05 1.85
N LEU A 189 -4.55 8.00 1.38
CA LEU A 189 -5.66 7.36 2.09
C LEU A 189 -6.86 7.08 1.16
N PRO A 190 -7.76 6.16 1.55
CA PRO A 190 -8.97 5.87 0.80
C PRO A 190 -9.98 7.02 0.86
N LEU A 191 -10.55 7.34 -0.30
CA LEU A 191 -11.64 8.30 -0.48
C LEU A 191 -12.93 7.56 -0.84
N ASP A 192 -14.05 8.14 -0.44
CA ASP A 192 -15.39 7.72 -0.84
C ASP A 192 -16.33 8.94 -0.83
N ASP A 193 -17.55 8.77 -1.34
CA ASP A 193 -18.57 9.82 -1.39
C ASP A 193 -19.00 10.27 0.02
N LYS A 194 -18.76 9.43 1.04
CA LYS A 194 -19.07 9.67 2.45
C LYS A 194 -17.95 9.12 3.33
N ASN A 195 -17.84 9.63 4.55
CA ASN A 195 -17.05 8.97 5.58
C ASN A 195 -17.65 7.59 5.86
N ARG A 196 -16.90 6.52 5.57
CA ARG A 196 -17.32 5.13 5.72
C ARG A 196 -16.30 4.35 6.54
N ILE A 197 -16.81 3.37 7.28
CA ILE A 197 -15.99 2.43 8.04
C ILE A 197 -16.17 1.05 7.41
N TYR A 198 -15.07 0.51 6.90
CA TYR A 198 -14.95 -0.90 6.55
C TYR A 198 -14.29 -1.57 7.74
N PHE A 199 -15.11 -1.93 8.73
CA PHE A 199 -14.62 -2.31 10.06
C PHE A 199 -13.52 -3.38 9.98
N ASN A 200 -12.50 -3.21 10.81
CA ASN A 200 -11.24 -3.95 10.82
C ASN A 200 -10.35 -3.82 9.57
N ALA A 201 -10.87 -3.38 8.41
CA ALA A 201 -10.07 -3.17 7.22
C ALA A 201 -9.49 -1.76 7.14
N HIS A 202 -10.34 -0.73 7.03
CA HIS A 202 -9.96 0.69 6.89
C HIS A 202 -11.17 1.63 7.02
N ARG A 203 -10.91 2.93 7.18
CA ARG A 203 -11.87 4.00 6.90
C ARG A 203 -11.67 4.55 5.48
N ALA A 204 -12.75 4.98 4.84
CA ALA A 204 -12.68 5.80 3.64
C ALA A 204 -13.32 7.16 3.94
N PHE A 205 -12.71 8.22 3.43
CA PHE A 205 -13.03 9.58 3.84
C PHE A 205 -13.73 10.34 2.72
N LYS A 206 -14.70 11.18 3.08
CA LYS A 206 -15.08 12.28 2.21
C LYS A 206 -13.93 13.27 2.17
N GLU A 207 -13.46 13.63 0.97
CA GLU A 207 -12.27 14.48 0.80
C GLU A 207 -12.34 15.78 1.62
N GLU A 208 -13.47 16.50 1.57
CA GLU A 208 -13.67 17.73 2.35
C GLU A 208 -13.42 17.55 3.86
N TYR A 209 -13.81 16.39 4.41
CA TYR A 209 -13.62 16.10 5.83
C TYR A 209 -12.14 15.94 6.17
N VAL A 210 -11.40 15.17 5.38
CA VAL A 210 -9.98 14.93 5.64
C VAL A 210 -9.14 16.18 5.40
N LEU A 211 -9.43 16.96 4.35
CA LEU A 211 -8.72 18.23 4.11
C LEU A 211 -8.90 19.22 5.27
N LYS A 212 -10.10 19.27 5.87
CA LYS A 212 -10.36 20.07 7.06
C LYS A 212 -9.51 19.64 8.26
N LEU A 213 -9.27 18.34 8.45
CA LEU A 213 -8.39 17.84 9.52
C LEU A 213 -6.94 18.31 9.35
N PHE A 214 -6.51 18.60 8.12
CA PHE A 214 -5.15 19.07 7.84
C PHE A 214 -4.96 20.59 7.96
N GLU A 215 -6.00 21.38 8.14
CA GLU A 215 -5.86 22.83 8.41
C GLU A 215 -4.95 23.09 9.63
N PRO A 216 -3.98 24.01 9.59
CA PRO A 216 -3.80 25.06 8.57
C PRO A 216 -2.81 24.71 7.45
N PHE A 217 -2.43 23.44 7.24
CA PHE A 217 -1.47 23.08 6.18
C PHE A 217 -1.96 23.56 4.81
N GLN A 218 -1.03 23.96 3.97
CA GLN A 218 -1.28 24.31 2.58
C GLN A 218 -1.25 23.03 1.74
N ILE A 219 -2.24 22.88 0.86
CA ILE A 219 -2.27 21.81 -0.12
C ILE A 219 -1.39 22.25 -1.30
N VAL A 220 -0.26 21.56 -1.51
CA VAL A 220 0.66 21.81 -2.61
C VAL A 220 0.22 21.03 -3.85
N GLU A 221 -0.19 19.78 -3.67
CA GLU A 221 -0.66 18.92 -4.75
C GLU A 221 -1.67 17.88 -4.25
N CYS A 222 -2.67 17.58 -5.09
CA CYS A 222 -3.54 16.42 -4.96
C CYS A 222 -3.41 15.53 -6.20
N ARG A 223 -3.34 14.23 -6.00
CA ARG A 223 -3.45 13.21 -7.06
C ARG A 223 -4.40 12.10 -6.62
N TYR A 224 -4.96 11.38 -7.58
CA TYR A 224 -6.02 10.42 -7.31
C TYR A 224 -5.81 9.13 -8.09
N ILE A 225 -6.07 8.00 -7.44
CA ILE A 225 -6.04 6.67 -8.03
C ILE A 225 -7.48 6.13 -8.06
N TYR A 226 -8.00 5.87 -9.26
CA TYR A 226 -9.31 5.24 -9.48
C TYR A 226 -9.19 4.06 -10.45
N GLY A 227 -9.36 2.85 -9.92
CA GLY A 227 -9.07 1.63 -10.67
C GLY A 227 -7.59 1.60 -11.07
N GLN A 228 -7.32 1.57 -12.38
CA GLN A 228 -5.96 1.60 -12.92
C GLN A 228 -5.47 3.01 -13.32
N ASN A 229 -6.28 4.04 -13.11
CA ASN A 229 -5.96 5.41 -13.53
C ASN A 229 -5.35 6.21 -12.39
N PHE A 230 -4.24 6.88 -12.65
CA PHE A 230 -3.64 7.90 -11.79
C PHE A 230 -3.73 9.27 -12.45
N GLY A 231 -4.25 10.27 -11.74
CA GLY A 231 -4.47 11.60 -12.32
C GLY A 231 -4.68 12.69 -11.28
N ASP A 232 -5.09 13.87 -11.75
CA ASP A 232 -5.32 15.08 -10.96
C ASP A 232 -6.81 15.36 -10.68
N ARG A 233 -7.72 14.55 -11.23
CA ARG A 233 -9.17 14.73 -11.08
C ARG A 233 -9.76 13.79 -10.03
N HIS A 234 -10.33 14.38 -8.98
CA HIS A 234 -11.20 13.69 -8.04
C HIS A 234 -12.48 13.17 -8.74
N LYS A 235 -12.96 11.99 -8.36
CA LYS A 235 -14.16 11.35 -8.91
C LYS A 235 -15.04 10.82 -7.77
N GLN A 236 -16.31 10.63 -8.06
CA GLN A 236 -17.21 9.93 -7.14
C GLN A 236 -16.84 8.44 -7.03
N GLY A 237 -17.13 7.87 -5.86
CA GLY A 237 -16.86 6.49 -5.52
C GLY A 237 -15.50 6.24 -4.86
N PHE A 238 -15.19 4.97 -4.67
CA PHE A 238 -13.99 4.54 -3.96
C PHE A 238 -12.72 4.78 -4.79
N GLY A 239 -11.76 5.48 -4.19
CA GLY A 239 -10.44 5.72 -4.76
C GLY A 239 -9.41 5.99 -3.68
N ILE A 240 -8.20 6.36 -4.07
CA ILE A 240 -7.13 6.75 -3.15
C ILE A 240 -6.72 8.18 -3.46
N GLY A 241 -6.73 9.05 -2.46
CA GLY A 241 -6.16 10.38 -2.55
C GLY A 241 -4.69 10.37 -2.15
N CYS A 242 -3.86 11.12 -2.87
CA CYS A 242 -2.44 11.35 -2.60
C CYS A 242 -2.24 12.87 -2.44
N TYR A 243 -1.76 13.30 -1.29
CA TYR A 243 -1.70 14.71 -0.90
C TYR A 243 -0.28 15.11 -0.51
N HIS A 244 0.27 16.10 -1.21
CA HIS A 244 1.45 16.84 -0.74
C HIS A 244 0.97 18.06 0.01
N LEU A 245 1.17 18.06 1.33
CA LEU A 245 0.80 19.13 2.23
C LEU A 245 2.06 19.83 2.73
N ARG A 246 1.98 21.13 3.00
CA ARG A 246 3.07 21.93 3.54
C ARG A 246 2.63 22.69 4.78
N CYS A 247 3.39 22.58 5.87
CA CYS A 247 3.15 23.39 7.05
C CYS A 247 3.44 24.85 6.74
N ARG A 248 2.60 25.78 7.22
CA ARG A 248 2.82 27.21 6.98
C ARG A 248 4.11 27.66 7.68
N GLN A 249 4.80 28.63 7.07
CA GLN A 249 5.95 29.30 7.69
C GLN A 249 5.49 30.17 8.87
#